data_AF-A0A2M7CJJ5-F1
#
_entry.id   AF-A0A2M7CJJ5-F1
#
_cell.length_a   1.000
_cell.length_b   1.000
_cell.length_c   1.000
_cell.angle_alpha   90.00
_cell.angle_beta   90.00
_cell.angle_gamma   90.00
#
_symmetry.space_group_name_H-M   'P 1'
#
loop_
_entity.id
_entity.type
_entity.pdbx_description
1 polymer ?
#
loop_
_entity_poly.entity_id
_entity_poly.type
_entity_poly.pdbx_seq_one_letter_code
_entity_poly.pdbx_strand_id
1 'polypeptide(L)' 'MKMLSYRVLFREEPEGGFTVTVPSLPGCVTFGQTLEEAKTMAREAIELYLESLQAHGEEAPTDEDVLEYTMTLNAYA' A
#
# COMPACT_ATOMS: atom_id res chain seq x y z
N MET A 1 -20.47 7.16 4.20
CA MET A 1 -19.08 6.67 4.16
C MET A 1 -18.45 7.20 2.89
N LYS A 2 -17.27 7.83 3.00
CA LYS A 2 -16.51 8.28 1.83
C LYS A 2 -15.77 7.06 1.27
N MET A 3 -15.82 6.87 -0.05
CA MET A 3 -15.03 5.82 -0.71
C MET A 3 -13.65 6.40 -0.97
N LEU A 4 -12.61 5.71 -0.51
CA LEU A 4 -11.21 6.09 -0.74
C LEU A 4 -10.57 4.99 -1.58
N SER A 5 -9.78 5.39 -2.57
CA SER A 5 -8.97 4.47 -3.37
C SER A 5 -7.52 4.64 -2.96
N TYR A 6 -6.75 3.54 -2.96
CA TYR A 6 -5.33 3.53 -2.63
C TYR A 6 -4.55 2.73 -3.66
N ARG A 7 -3.37 3.21 -4.06
CA ARG A 7 -2.43 2.41 -4.88
C ARG A 7 -1.67 1.47 -3.96
N VAL A 8 -1.63 0.21 -4.37
CA VAL A 8 -1.03 -0.86 -3.57
C VAL A 8 0.05 -1.53 -4.43
N LEU A 9 1.29 -1.48 -3.94
CA LEU A 9 2.45 -2.04 -4.63
C LEU A 9 2.79 -3.39 -4.01
N PHE A 10 2.85 -4.42 -4.85
CA PHE A 10 3.25 -5.77 -4.49
C PHE A 10 4.66 -6.02 -5.01
N ARG A 11 5.58 -6.38 -4.12
CA ARG A 11 6.94 -6.82 -4.46
C ARG A 11 7.07 -8.29 -4.16
N GLU A 12 7.45 -9.08 -5.16
CA GLU A 12 7.82 -10.48 -4.97
C GLU A 12 9.10 -10.56 -4.13
N GLU A 13 9.09 -11.39 -3.09
CA GLU A 13 10.27 -11.63 -2.25
C GLU A 13 11.09 -12.83 -2.75
N PRO A 14 12.43 -12.82 -2.60
CA PRO A 14 13.30 -13.91 -3.04
C PRO A 14 12.95 -15.27 -2.41
N GLU A 15 12.49 -15.26 -1.16
CA GLU A 15 12.08 -16.44 -0.40
C GLU A 15 10.65 -16.90 -0.74
N GLY A 16 9.94 -16.17 -1.60
CA GLY A 16 8.55 -16.38 -1.96
C GLY A 16 7.57 -15.50 -1.18
N GLY A 17 6.39 -15.31 -1.75
CA GLY A 17 5.38 -14.39 -1.24
C GLY A 17 5.57 -12.96 -1.73
N PHE A 18 4.79 -12.05 -1.13
CA PHE A 18 4.68 -10.67 -1.57
C PHE A 18 4.73 -9.73 -0.37
N THR A 19 5.70 -8.81 -0.37
CA THR A 19 5.64 -7.62 0.47
C THR A 19 4.73 -6.60 -0.19
N VAL A 20 3.83 -6.02 0.58
CA VAL A 20 2.88 -5.03 0.14
C VAL A 20 3.18 -3.69 0.79
N THR A 21 3.17 -2.63 0.00
CA THR A 21 3.32 -1.26 0.48
C THR A 21 2.25 -0.36 -0.13
N VAL A 22 1.84 0.67 0.61
CA VAL A 22 0.86 1.67 0.17
C VAL A 22 1.53 3.04 0.20
N PRO A 23 1.98 3.59 -0.94
CA PRO A 23 2.78 4.82 -0.95
C PRO A 23 2.13 6.02 -0.28
N SER A 24 0.80 6.13 -0.39
CA SER A 24 -0.02 7.19 0.21
C SER A 24 -0.25 7.00 1.72
N LEU A 25 0.10 5.85 2.29
CA LEU A 25 0.05 5.54 3.73
C LEU A 25 1.46 5.17 4.22
N PRO A 26 2.33 6.16 4.52
CA PRO A 26 3.70 5.90 4.90
C PRO A 26 3.81 4.94 6.10
N GLY A 27 4.60 3.89 5.94
CA GLY A 27 4.76 2.85 6.97
C GLY A 27 3.69 1.75 6.96
N CYS A 28 2.66 1.86 6.12
CA CYS A 28 1.73 0.75 5.87
C CYS A 28 2.42 -0.32 5.01
N VAL A 29 3.05 -1.27 5.69
CA VAL A 29 3.76 -2.41 5.10
C VAL A 29 3.18 -3.71 5.65
N THR A 30 2.92 -4.67 4.78
CA THR A 30 2.43 -5.99 5.18
C THR A 30 2.96 -7.07 4.24
N PHE A 31 2.67 -8.33 4.50
CA PHE A 31 3.18 -9.47 3.73
C PHE A 31 2.12 -10.57 3.62
N GLY A 32 2.11 -11.30 2.50
CA GLY A 32 1.38 -12.56 2.36
C GLY A 32 2.15 -13.58 1.52
N GLN A 33 2.01 -14.87 1.82
CA GLN A 33 2.70 -15.95 1.12
C GLN A 33 2.15 -16.15 -0.30
N THR A 34 0.89 -15.78 -0.54
CA THR A 34 0.26 -15.80 -1.86
C THR A 34 -0.26 -14.42 -2.23
N LEU A 35 -0.52 -14.17 -3.52
CA LEU A 35 -1.09 -12.90 -3.96
C LEU A 35 -2.46 -12.61 -3.32
N GLU A 36 -3.30 -13.63 -3.14
CA GLU A 36 -4.62 -13.48 -2.53
C GLU A 36 -4.54 -13.19 -1.02
N GLU A 37 -3.61 -13.86 -0.32
CA GLU A 37 -3.30 -13.54 1.08
C GLU A 37 -2.76 -12.11 1.18
N ALA A 38 -1.80 -11.73 0.34
CA ALA A 38 -1.22 -10.39 0.35
C ALA A 38 -2.26 -9.30 0.10
N LYS A 39 -3.24 -9.51 -0.79
CA LYS A 39 -4.38 -8.59 -0.99
C LYS A 39 -5.27 -8.48 0.26
N THR A 40 -5.50 -9.59 0.94
CA THR A 40 -6.28 -9.63 2.19
C THR A 40 -5.55 -8.85 3.28
N MET A 41 -4.27 -9.15 3.46
CA MET A 41 -3.40 -8.46 4.41
C MET A 41 -3.27 -6.97 4.11
N ALA A 42 -3.21 -6.58 2.83
CA ALA A 42 -3.19 -5.18 2.41
C ALA A 42 -4.45 -4.43 2.81
N ARG A 43 -5.62 -5.05 2.61
CA ARG A 43 -6.91 -4.47 3.02
C ARG A 43 -6.94 -4.23 4.52
N GLU A 44 -6.63 -5.26 5.31
CA GLU A 44 -6.65 -5.15 6.78
C GLU A 44 -5.67 -4.09 7.28
N ALA A 45 -4.46 -4.04 6.72
CA ALA A 45 -3.46 -3.03 7.08
C ALA A 45 -3.93 -1.61 6.77
N ILE A 46 -4.57 -1.38 5.61
CA ILE A 46 -5.16 -0.08 5.23
C ILE A 46 -6.30 0.28 6.19
N GLU A 47 -7.22 -0.65 6.47
CA GLU A 47 -8.35 -0.42 7.37
C GLU A 47 -7.87 -0.01 8.77
N LEU A 48 -6.91 -0.74 9.34
CA LEU A 48 -6.31 -0.42 10.64
C LEU A 48 -5.58 0.94 10.63
N TYR A 49 -4.89 1.28 9.54
CA TYR A 49 -4.24 2.57 9.40
C TYR A 49 -5.27 3.72 9.45
N LEU A 50 -6.38 3.58 8.73
CA LEU A 50 -7.46 4.57 8.70
C LEU A 50 -8.16 4.71 10.05
N GLU A 51 -8.40 3.60 10.75
CA GLU A 51 -8.91 3.62 12.12
C GLU A 51 -7.97 4.38 13.06
N SER A 52 -6.66 4.17 12.93
CA SER A 52 -5.66 4.91 13.71
C SER A 52 -5.71 6.41 13.43
N LEU A 53 -5.71 6.83 12.15
CA LEU A 53 -5.82 8.26 11.79
C LEU A 53 -7.10 8.88 12.37
N GLN A 54 -8.22 8.18 12.25
CA GLN A 54 -9.49 8.62 12.81
C GLN A 54 -9.42 8.80 14.33
N ALA A 55 -8.80 7.86 15.05
CA ALA A 55 -8.64 7.92 16.50
C ALA A 55 -7.77 9.11 16.95
N HIS A 56 -6.84 9.56 16.11
CA HIS A 56 -5.98 10.71 16.37
C HIS A 56 -6.53 12.03 15.81
N GLY A 57 -7.68 12.01 15.14
CA GLY A 57 -8.27 13.20 14.52
C GLY A 57 -7.51 13.69 13.28
N GLU A 58 -6.77 12.80 12.62
CA GLU A 58 -6.01 13.08 11.41
C GLU A 58 -6.84 12.80 10.15
N GLU A 59 -6.59 13.56 9.08
CA GLU A 59 -7.27 13.34 7.80
C GLU A 59 -6.66 12.16 7.05
N ALA A 60 -7.52 11.28 6.53
CA ALA A 60 -7.09 10.18 5.67
C ALA A 60 -6.55 10.72 4.34
N PRO A 61 -5.29 10.39 3.96
CA PRO A 61 -4.78 10.76 2.64
C PRO A 61 -5.57 10.02 1.55
N THR A 62 -5.61 10.61 0.37
CA THR A 62 -6.37 10.13 -0.80
C THR A 62 -5.50 10.16 -2.04
N ASP A 63 -5.75 9.21 -2.92
CA ASP A 63 -5.05 9.03 -4.19
C ASP A 63 -5.83 9.61 -5.38
N GLU A 64 -7.02 10.22 -5.19
CA GLU A 64 -7.91 10.68 -6.27
C GLU A 64 -7.23 11.58 -7.33
N ASP A 65 -6.32 12.47 -6.93
CA ASP A 65 -5.65 13.44 -7.81
C ASP A 65 -4.15 13.15 -8.03
N VAL A 66 -3.71 11.93 -7.73
CA VAL A 66 -2.30 11.51 -7.89
C VAL A 66 -2.16 10.59 -9.11
N LEU A 67 -1.07 10.77 -9.87
CA LEU A 67 -0.73 9.94 -11.04
C LEU A 67 0.45 9.04 -10.73
N GLU A 68 0.31 7.75 -11.02
CA GLU A 68 1.41 6.78 -10.95
C GLU A 68 2.11 6.69 -12.30
N TYR A 69 3.44 6.80 -12.30
CA TYR A 69 4.27 6.65 -13.50
C TYR A 69 5.51 5.83 -13.17
N THR A 70 5.71 4.73 -13.90
CA THR A 70 6.94 3.95 -13.83
C THR A 70 7.94 4.51 -14.84
N MET A 71 9.12 4.92 -14.35
CA MET A 71 10.21 5.39 -15.19
C MET A 71 11.37 4.40 -15.14
N THR A 72 11.78 3.89 -16.31
CA THR A 72 12.94 2.99 -16.44
C THR A 72 14.14 3.81 -16.89
N LEU A 73 15.20 3.78 -16.08
CA LEU A 73 16.49 4.41 -16.39
C LEU A 73 17.57 3.33 -16.39
N ASN A 74 18.59 3.49 -17.24
CA ASN A 74 19.76 2.63 -17.17
C ASN A 74 20.58 3.00 -15.93
N ALA A 75 20.99 2.00 -15.14
CA ALA A 75 22.01 2.19 -14.14
C ALA A 75 23.38 2.34 -14.84
N TYR A 76 24.16 3.35 -14.47
CA TYR A 76 25.55 3.44 -14.92
C TYR A 76 26.34 2.30 -14.26
N ALA A 77 26.89 1.42 -15.10
CA ALA A 77 27.79 0.34 -14.69
C ALA A 77 29.20 0.86 -14.39
#